data_AF-A0A1F7N444-F1
#
_entry.id   AF-A0A1F7N444-F1
#
_cell.length_a   1.000
_cell.length_b   1.000
_cell.length_c   1.000
_cell.angle_alpha   90.00
_cell.angle_beta   90.00
_cell.angle_gamma   90.00
#
_symmetry.space_group_name_H-M   'P 1'
#
loop_
_entity.id
_entity.type
_entity.pdbx_description
1 polymer ?
#
loop_
_entity_poly.entity_id
_entity_poly.type
_entity_poly.pdbx_seq_one_letter_code
_entity_poly.pdbx_strand_id
1 'polypeptide(L)'
;MRYTVESAAGRHDFRLTEDLRRTSLAYFRLSNVYRAIRPEHPRHVASAARYLCAKHAGLGPLSVTFHVRRQLRITPEAWVAGHRPLDEASIETQTLPPLPCAAPARGRP
;
A
#
# COMPACT_ATOMS: atom_id res chain seq x y z
N MET A 1 0.21 5.32 -0.64
CA MET A 1 -0.09 4.02 0.01
C MET A 1 0.72 3.92 1.27
N ARG A 2 0.14 3.31 2.30
CA ARG A 2 0.92 2.60 3.32
C ARG A 2 0.60 1.12 3.20
N TYR A 3 1.52 0.28 3.64
CA TYR A 3 1.27 -1.14 3.80
C TYR A 3 1.98 -1.62 5.05
N THR A 4 1.43 -2.68 5.63
CA THR A 4 1.97 -3.34 6.80
C THR A 4 2.46 -4.71 6.39
N VAL A 5 3.62 -5.10 6.90
CA VAL A 5 4.16 -6.44 6.81
C VAL A 5 4.09 -7.05 8.19
N GLU A 6 3.36 -8.15 8.33
CA GLU A 6 3.38 -8.97 9.55
C GLU A 6 4.51 -9.99 9.45
N SER A 7 5.26 -10.18 10.53
CA SER A 7 6.36 -11.14 10.62
C SER A 7 6.37 -11.80 11.99
N ALA A 8 7.17 -12.85 12.17
CA ALA A 8 7.37 -13.46 13.49
C ALA A 8 8.01 -12.49 14.51
N ALA A 9 8.77 -11.49 14.04
CA ALA A 9 9.37 -10.45 14.86
C ALA A 9 8.38 -9.31 15.21
N GLY A 10 7.16 -9.35 14.65
CA GLY A 10 6.13 -8.34 14.84
C GLY A 10 5.72 -7.61 13.56
N ARG A 11 5.03 -6.48 13.78
CA ARG A 11 4.40 -5.65 12.76
C ARG A 11 5.36 -4.56 12.26
N HIS A 12 5.43 -4.38 10.94
CA HIS A 12 6.27 -3.35 10.29
C HIS A 12 5.45 -2.52 9.31
N ASP A 13 5.38 -1.19 9.53
CA ASP A 13 4.65 -0.28 8.65
C ASP A 13 5.59 0.45 7.68
N PHE A 14 5.22 0.47 6.39
CA PHE A 14 6.06 1.01 5.33
C PHE A 14 5.29 1.93 4.37
N ARG A 15 6.04 2.77 3.65
CA ARG A 15 5.58 3.44 2.43
C ARG A 15 6.28 2.84 1.21
N LEU A 16 5.54 2.70 0.11
CA LEU A 16 6.08 2.09 -1.13
C LEU A 16 7.26 2.89 -1.71
N THR A 17 7.25 4.20 -1.48
CA THR A 17 8.20 5.17 -2.04
C THR A 17 9.08 5.85 -0.98
N GLU A 18 9.16 5.28 0.23
CA GLU A 18 9.89 5.87 1.38
C GLU A 18 11.35 6.20 1.05
N ASP A 19 12.04 5.24 0.44
CA ASP A 19 13.48 5.33 0.15
C ASP A 19 13.79 5.93 -1.23
N LEU A 20 12.78 6.43 -1.94
CA LEU A 20 12.93 6.86 -3.33
C LEU A 20 12.92 8.38 -3.44
N ARG A 21 13.94 8.92 -4.12
CA ARG A 21 13.92 10.33 -4.55
C ARG A 21 12.75 10.56 -5.50
N ARG A 22 12.00 11.63 -5.29
CA ARG A 22 10.82 11.99 -6.11
C ARG A 22 11.13 12.15 -7.61
N THR A 23 12.36 12.53 -7.93
CA THR A 23 12.84 12.70 -9.31
C THR A 23 13.25 11.40 -9.99
N SER A 24 13.30 10.28 -9.25
CA SER A 24 13.74 8.99 -9.81
C SER A 24 12.65 8.34 -10.65
N LEU A 25 13.03 7.68 -11.73
CA LEU A 25 12.11 6.87 -12.54
C LEU A 25 11.45 5.75 -11.71
N ALA A 26 12.16 5.20 -10.72
CA ALA A 26 11.62 4.22 -9.79
C ALA A 26 10.44 4.79 -8.98
N TYR A 27 10.54 6.04 -8.52
CA TYR A 27 9.46 6.73 -7.82
C TYR A 27 8.20 6.84 -8.70
N PHE A 28 8.35 7.26 -9.96
CA PHE A 28 7.22 7.37 -10.88
C PHE A 28 6.57 6.01 -11.17
N ARG A 29 7.38 4.97 -11.42
CA ARG A 29 6.88 3.62 -11.66
C ARG A 29 6.08 3.09 -10.46
N LEU A 30 6.63 3.19 -9.25
CA LEU A 30 5.97 2.69 -8.05
C LEU A 30 4.76 3.55 -7.64
N SER A 31 4.76 4.84 -7.96
CA SER A 31 3.57 5.69 -7.79
C SER A 31 2.41 5.28 -8.70
N ASN A 32 2.70 4.77 -9.91
CA ASN A 32 1.66 4.20 -10.78
C ASN A 32 1.16 2.86 -10.26
N VAL A 33 2.05 1.98 -9.77
CA VAL A 33 1.66 0.74 -9.09
C VAL A 33 0.73 1.03 -7.92
N TYR A 34 1.01 2.07 -7.12
CA TYR A 34 0.11 2.53 -6.06
C TYR A 34 -1.31 2.81 -6.56
N ARG A 35 -1.45 3.50 -7.70
CA ARG A 35 -2.78 3.84 -8.24
C ARG A 35 -3.58 2.61 -8.67
N ALA A 36 -2.90 1.53 -9.05
CA ALA A 36 -3.49 0.27 -9.50
C ALA A 36 -3.91 -0.67 -8.36
N ILE A 37 -3.39 -0.47 -7.14
CA ILE A 37 -3.75 -1.26 -5.95
C ILE A 37 -5.10 -0.73 -5.43
N ARG A 38 -6.15 -1.42 -5.84
CA ARG A 38 -7.55 -1.08 -5.56
C ARG A 38 -8.33 -2.36 -5.25
N PRO A 39 -9.32 -2.33 -4.32
CA PRO A 39 -10.15 -3.50 -4.03
C PRO A 39 -10.79 -4.12 -5.28
N GLU A 40 -11.17 -3.29 -6.24
CA GLU A 40 -11.82 -3.68 -7.49
C GLU A 40 -10.85 -4.38 -8.47
N HIS A 41 -9.55 -4.40 -8.17
CA HIS A 41 -8.51 -5.00 -9.00
C HIS A 41 -7.70 -6.05 -8.22
N PRO A 42 -8.32 -7.17 -7.82
CA PRO A 42 -7.69 -8.15 -6.92
C PRO A 42 -6.40 -8.76 -7.48
N ARG A 43 -6.27 -8.88 -8.82
CA ARG A 43 -5.04 -9.37 -9.46
C ARG A 43 -3.85 -8.43 -9.24
N HIS A 44 -4.05 -7.12 -9.31
CA HIS A 44 -2.99 -6.14 -9.05
C HIS A 44 -2.61 -6.14 -7.57
N VAL A 45 -3.60 -6.24 -6.69
CA VAL A 45 -3.41 -6.33 -5.24
C VAL A 45 -2.56 -7.56 -4.89
N ALA A 46 -2.90 -8.73 -5.43
CA ALA A 46 -2.14 -9.96 -5.20
C ALA A 46 -0.71 -9.91 -5.79
N SER A 47 -0.54 -9.35 -6.98
CA SER A 47 0.77 -9.16 -7.59
C SER A 47 1.66 -8.23 -6.77
N ALA A 48 1.11 -7.12 -6.29
CA ALA A 48 1.80 -6.20 -5.40
C ALA A 48 2.19 -6.85 -4.07
N ALA A 49 1.31 -7.66 -3.47
CA ALA A 49 1.61 -8.40 -2.25
C ALA A 49 2.82 -9.32 -2.45
N ARG A 50 2.83 -10.11 -3.54
CA ARG A 50 3.97 -10.98 -3.89
C ARG A 50 5.28 -10.21 -4.03
N TYR A 51 5.25 -9.07 -4.72
CA TYR A 51 6.43 -8.21 -4.85
C TYR A 51 6.92 -7.72 -3.48
N LEU A 52 6.01 -7.31 -2.59
CA LEU A 52 6.35 -6.82 -1.26
C LEU A 52 6.86 -7.91 -0.33
N CYS A 53 6.30 -9.11 -0.39
CA CYS A 53 6.84 -10.27 0.32
C CYS A 53 8.29 -10.56 -0.10
N ALA A 54 8.58 -10.49 -1.41
CA ALA A 54 9.94 -10.67 -1.91
C ALA A 54 10.87 -9.51 -1.50
N LYS A 55 10.41 -8.26 -1.58
CA LYS A 55 11.16 -7.06 -1.15
C LYS A 55 11.60 -7.18 0.31
N HIS A 56 10.74 -7.73 1.16
CA HIS A 56 10.94 -7.82 2.61
C HIS A 56 11.34 -9.22 3.07
N ALA A 57 11.89 -10.07 2.19
CA ALA A 57 12.23 -11.45 2.53
C ALA A 57 13.13 -11.58 3.78
N GLY A 58 14.00 -10.59 4.02
CA GLY A 58 14.85 -10.54 5.22
C GLY A 58 14.11 -10.42 6.56
N LEU A 59 12.83 -9.99 6.55
CA LEU A 59 11.98 -9.92 7.73
C LEU A 59 11.22 -11.24 8.00
N GLY A 60 11.27 -12.21 7.09
CA GLY A 60 10.42 -13.40 7.16
C GLY A 60 8.91 -13.05 7.15
N PRO A 61 8.41 -12.37 6.10
CA PRO A 61 7.06 -11.83 6.09
C PRO A 61 6.02 -12.95 6.01
N LEU A 62 5.00 -12.86 6.85
CA LEU A 62 3.86 -13.78 6.92
C LEU A 62 2.68 -13.28 6.10
N SER A 63 2.40 -11.97 6.17
CA SER A 63 1.35 -11.36 5.36
C SER A 63 1.62 -9.88 5.07
N VAL A 64 0.94 -9.36 4.06
CA VAL A 64 0.95 -7.95 3.68
C VAL A 64 -0.47 -7.40 3.74
N THR A 65 -0.66 -6.28 4.43
CA THR A 65 -1.92 -5.55 4.52
C THR A 65 -1.76 -4.20 3.85
N PHE A 66 -2.69 -3.82 2.97
CA PHE A 66 -2.64 -2.53 2.28
C PHE A 66 -3.57 -1.51 2.95
N HIS A 67 -3.07 -0.30 3.15
CA HIS A 67 -3.84 0.86 3.57
C HIS A 67 -3.94 1.85 2.40
N VAL A 68 -5.06 1.75 1.70
CA VAL A 68 -5.36 2.56 0.51
C VAL A 68 -6.04 3.84 0.97
N ARG A 69 -5.50 4.99 0.57
CA ARG A 69 -6.10 6.30 0.83
C ARG A 69 -6.72 6.83 -0.45
N ARG A 70 -7.97 7.26 -0.38
CA ARG A 70 -8.70 7.88 -1.48
C ARG A 70 -9.08 9.30 -1.08
N GLN A 71 -8.87 10.24 -1.98
CA GLN A 71 -9.40 11.58 -1.82
C GLN A 71 -10.88 11.59 -2.18
N LEU A 72 -11.70 12.06 -1.24
CA LEU A 72 -13.12 12.26 -1.46
C LEU A 72 -13.33 13.47 -2.36
N ARG A 73 -14.43 13.42 -3.12
CA ARG A 73 -14.85 14.57 -3.92
C ARG A 73 -15.37 15.64 -2.97
N ILE A 74 -14.86 16.86 -3.08
CA ILE A 74 -15.43 18.02 -2.40
C ILE A 74 -16.54 18.56 -3.27
N THR A 75 -17.74 18.66 -2.69
CA THR A 75 -18.88 19.30 -3.34
C THR A 75 -18.77 20.82 -3.20
N PRO A 76 -19.43 21.61 -4.06
CA PRO A 76 -19.47 23.06 -3.92
C PRO A 76 -19.94 23.52 -2.54
N GLU A 77 -20.92 22.85 -1.95
CA GLU A 77 -21.49 23.17 -0.64
C GLU A 77 -20.45 22.98 0.47
N ALA A 78 -19.72 21.85 0.43
CA ALA A 78 -18.64 21.57 1.37
C ALA A 78 -17.49 22.60 1.25
N TRP A 79 -17.18 23.04 0.04
CA TRP A 79 -16.17 24.08 -0.20
C TRP A 79 -16.56 25.42 0.45
N VAL A 80 -17.81 25.83 0.27
CA VAL A 80 -18.37 27.05 0.88
C VAL A 80 -18.41 26.94 2.40
N ALA A 81 -18.69 25.75 2.94
CA ALA A 81 -18.63 25.46 4.37
C ALA A 81 -17.20 25.41 4.95
N GLY A 82 -16.17 25.63 4.12
CA GLY A 82 -14.78 25.73 4.57
C GLY A 82 -13.95 24.47 4.41
N HIS A 83 -14.53 23.35 3.94
CA HIS A 83 -13.77 22.14 3.68
C HIS A 83 -12.76 22.34 2.54
N ARG A 84 -11.58 21.75 2.68
CA ARG A 84 -10.47 21.82 1.72
C ARG A 84 -10.00 20.42 1.32
N PRO A 85 -9.43 20.27 0.10
CA PRO A 85 -8.99 18.97 -0.40
C PRO A 85 -8.04 18.24 0.54
N LEU A 86 -7.14 18.96 1.18
CA LEU A 86 -6.10 18.38 2.02
C LEU A 86 -6.55 18.10 3.47
N ASP A 87 -7.79 18.45 3.82
CA ASP A 87 -8.34 18.15 5.14
C ASP A 87 -8.46 16.64 5.32
N GLU A 88 -8.25 16.16 6.55
CA GLU A 88 -8.36 14.73 6.85
C GLU A 88 -9.77 14.20 6.59
N ALA A 89 -10.81 15.02 6.83
CA ALA A 89 -12.20 14.72 6.50
C ALA A 89 -12.44 14.48 4.99
N SER A 90 -11.55 14.98 4.13
CA SER A 90 -11.59 14.78 2.68
C SER A 90 -10.82 13.53 2.23
N ILE A 91 -10.36 12.69 3.15
CA ILE A 91 -9.56 11.50 2.86
C ILE A 91 -10.18 10.26 3.51
N GLU A 92 -10.60 9.33 2.67
CA GLU A 92 -11.03 8.00 3.10
C GLU A 92 -9.82 7.05 3.17
N THR A 93 -9.72 6.27 4.24
CA THR A 93 -8.72 5.22 4.37
C THR A 93 -9.40 3.87 4.43
N GLN A 94 -9.07 3.00 3.48
CA GLN A 94 -9.56 1.63 3.41
C GLN A 94 -8.40 0.66 3.67
N THR A 95 -8.60 -0.23 4.63
CA THR A 95 -7.68 -1.36 4.88
C THR A 95 -8.18 -2.57 4.12
N LEU A 96 -7.34 -3.11 3.24
CA LEU A 96 -7.66 -4.35 2.51
C LEU A 96 -7.39 -5.57 3.40
N PRO A 97 -8.07 -6.70 3.18
CA PRO A 97 -7.76 -7.94 3.88
C PRO A 97 -6.28 -8.33 3.75
N PRO A 98 -5.69 -8.96 4.79
CA PRO A 98 -4.29 -9.38 4.76
C PRO A 98 -4.08 -10.44 3.68
N LEU A 99 -2.98 -10.31 2.94
CA LEU A 99 -2.60 -11.24 1.88
C LEU A 99 -1.41 -12.07 2.34
N PRO A 100 -1.53 -13.40 2.36
CA PRO A 100 -0.46 -14.25 2.84
C PRO A 100 0.75 -14.16 1.91
N CYS A 101 1.93 -14.08 2.51
CA CYS A 101 3.15 -14.39 1.80
C CYS A 101 3.26 -15.91 1.67
N ALA A 102 3.67 -16.41 0.50
CA ALA A 102 3.98 -17.82 0.37
C ALA A 102 5.07 -18.16 1.39
N ALA A 103 4.92 -19.28 2.09
CA ALA A 103 5.98 -19.78 2.95
C ALA A 103 7.28 -19.84 2.12
N PRO A 104 8.44 -19.43 2.68
CA PRO A 104 9.70 -19.56 1.96
C PRO A 104 9.80 -21.00 1.50
N ALA A 105 9.98 -21.21 0.18
CA ALA A 105 10.20 -22.53 -0.37
C ALA A 105 11.38 -23.11 0.42
N ARG A 106 11.11 -24.08 1.31
CA ARG A 106 12.17 -24.82 1.98
C ARG A 106 13.04 -25.35 0.85
N GLY A 107 14.31 -24.93 0.85
CA GLY A 107 15.28 -25.31 -0.17
C GLY A 107 15.15 -26.81 -0.41
N ARG A 108 14.94 -27.17 -1.67
CA ARG A 108 15.09 -28.56 -2.10
C ARG A 108 16.57 -28.92 -1.86
N PRO A 109 16.87 -30.05 -1.21
CA PRO A 109 18.23 -30.47 -0.89
C PRO A 109 19.11 -30.61 -2.14
#